data_AF-A0AAV2I397-F1
#
_entry.id   AF-A0AAV2I397-F1
#
_cell.length_a   1.000
_cell.length_b   1.000
_cell.length_c   1.000
_cell.angle_alpha   90.00
_cell.angle_beta   90.00
_cell.angle_gamma   90.00
#
_symmetry.space_group_name_H-M   'P 1'
#
loop_
_entity.id
_entity.type
_entity.pdbx_description
1 polymer ?
#
loop_
_entity_poly.entity_id
_entity_poly.type
_entity_poly.pdbx_seq_one_letter_code
_entity_poly.pdbx_strand_id
1 'polypeptide(L)'
;IVKGWIAKILCTKKQHKMLLRMVFKMKKRYCNCNWFQLMLLTLLLAFFSLLIIFRYMLLYDSHSLTMNSMNLRAHQHHKHDGHVHKHFLALPSLSNSNLEPSQSQEKLFEHKNQEDHYHSGQHQHFIQQLHQKHQEIFSKYASFRPQTLNQRNKENNYNLGLGNFSTNNHLKQKIKTHEGDNGVVNILLLFDSADKNTQLQSSFLLCVSSLLASSSKPIQFYIAGDSNSFKIAKRLLQKASSDSGFIYPLQKTSMENSVSLKIKTIHELLSGAKNTKFSDPLFYISIVLHEIMPKSVSKMILLDADLYITSDISKLYSLFDHFQPEQAVGMARDNQPVYRNLLWEFRKKNPRTRVGDPPPDGLTGFNSGVVLLDLDKLRNSSRYNSYFTVNVLLSIVNKYQFEGHLGDQDFFTLLSFEYEELFYILPCGWNRQLCTWWRRDDLIKIFDAYFKCIEPVHIWHGNC
;
A
#
# COMPACT_ATOMS: atom_id res chain seq x y z
N ILE A 1 18.06 -42.00 27.23
CA ILE A 1 17.64 -40.59 26.98
C ILE A 1 17.60 -39.77 28.28
N VAL A 2 16.83 -40.15 29.30
CA VAL A 2 16.72 -39.39 30.59
C VAL A 2 18.06 -39.15 31.32
N LYS A 3 18.97 -40.14 31.36
CA LYS A 3 20.33 -39.96 31.94
C LYS A 3 21.18 -38.92 31.19
N GLY A 4 20.99 -38.77 29.87
CA GLY A 4 21.67 -37.76 29.05
C GLY A 4 21.12 -36.34 29.26
N TRP A 5 19.83 -36.22 29.55
CA TRP A 5 19.20 -34.96 29.92
C TRP A 5 19.65 -34.48 31.31
N ILE A 6 19.74 -35.38 32.29
CA ILE A 6 20.22 -35.06 33.64
C ILE A 6 21.71 -34.64 33.61
N ALA A 7 22.55 -35.31 32.82
CA ALA A 7 23.95 -34.93 32.64
C ALA A 7 24.10 -33.55 31.97
N LYS A 8 23.25 -33.21 30.98
CA LYS A 8 23.22 -31.88 30.34
C LYS A 8 22.76 -30.77 31.28
N ILE A 9 21.74 -31.01 32.12
CA ILE A 9 21.26 -30.04 33.12
C ILE A 9 22.30 -29.82 34.23
N LEU A 10 23.03 -30.87 34.64
CA LEU A 10 24.12 -30.76 35.60
C LEU A 10 25.32 -30.01 35.01
N CYS A 11 25.62 -30.19 33.72
CA CYS A 11 26.69 -29.48 33.01
C CYS A 11 26.40 -27.98 32.90
N THR A 12 25.16 -27.61 32.53
CA THR A 12 24.74 -26.20 32.46
C THR A 12 24.70 -25.53 33.83
N LYS A 13 24.24 -26.21 34.89
CA LYS A 13 24.32 -25.67 36.27
C LYS A 13 25.76 -25.46 36.74
N LYS A 14 26.70 -26.34 36.36
CA LYS A 14 28.12 -26.22 36.72
C LYS A 14 28.80 -25.06 35.96
N GLN A 15 28.47 -24.90 34.67
CA GLN A 15 28.92 -23.76 33.85
C GLN A 15 28.35 -22.42 34.35
N HIS A 16 27.07 -22.39 34.75
CA HIS A 16 26.44 -21.19 35.29
C HIS A 16 27.04 -20.77 36.65
N LYS A 17 27.32 -21.75 37.54
CA LYS A 17 28.07 -21.50 38.79
C LYS A 17 29.50 -21.03 38.53
N MET A 18 30.15 -21.49 37.46
CA MET A 18 31.51 -21.04 37.09
C MET A 18 31.49 -19.60 36.57
N LEU A 19 30.52 -19.24 35.73
CA LEU A 19 30.32 -17.87 35.25
C LEU A 19 30.01 -16.90 36.40
N LEU A 20 29.10 -17.28 37.31
CA LEU A 20 28.79 -16.46 38.50
C LEU A 20 30.02 -16.26 39.40
N ARG A 21 30.87 -17.28 39.56
CA ARG A 21 32.14 -17.16 40.29
C ARG A 21 33.15 -16.27 39.57
N MET A 22 33.22 -16.29 38.24
CA MET A 22 34.07 -15.38 37.46
C MET A 22 33.57 -13.93 37.57
N VAL A 23 32.27 -13.69 37.47
CA VAL A 23 31.66 -12.36 37.64
C VAL A 23 31.89 -11.81 39.05
N PHE A 24 31.75 -12.63 40.10
CA PHE A 24 32.08 -12.22 41.47
C PHE A 24 33.57 -11.97 41.69
N LYS A 25 34.47 -12.76 41.05
CA LYS A 25 35.92 -12.50 41.08
C LYS A 25 36.29 -11.20 40.35
N MET A 26 35.61 -10.87 39.24
CA MET A 26 35.80 -9.62 38.53
C MET A 26 35.28 -8.41 39.33
N LYS A 27 34.14 -8.55 40.03
CA LYS A 27 33.61 -7.52 40.95
C LYS A 27 34.58 -7.18 42.09
N LYS A 28 35.35 -8.17 42.58
CA LYS A 28 36.35 -7.96 43.65
C LYS A 28 37.68 -7.35 43.15
N ARG A 29 37.93 -7.36 41.83
CA ARG A 29 39.16 -6.81 41.21
C ARG A 29 39.00 -5.43 40.58
N TYR A 30 37.77 -4.98 40.29
CA TYR A 30 37.49 -3.68 39.67
C TYR A 30 36.46 -2.91 40.50
N CYS A 31 36.91 -2.19 41.52
CA CYS A 31 36.05 -1.38 42.40
C CYS A 31 35.60 -0.04 41.79
N ASN A 32 35.67 0.20 40.47
CA ASN A 32 35.27 1.50 39.89
C ASN A 32 34.70 1.44 38.46
N CYS A 33 34.06 0.34 38.05
CA CYS A 33 33.35 0.28 36.76
C CYS A 33 31.85 0.56 36.91
N ASN A 34 31.34 1.44 36.04
CA ASN A 34 29.94 1.86 35.99
C ASN A 34 29.03 0.63 35.74
N TRP A 35 27.99 0.47 36.57
CA TRP A 35 27.07 -0.69 36.52
C TRP A 35 26.47 -0.93 35.13
N PHE A 36 26.31 0.14 34.35
CA PHE A 36 25.80 0.09 32.99
C PHE A 36 26.73 -0.67 32.03
N GLN A 37 28.05 -0.50 32.14
CA GLN A 37 29.03 -1.21 31.30
C GLN A 37 29.10 -2.70 31.63
N LEU A 38 28.95 -3.05 32.92
CA LEU A 38 28.94 -4.45 33.34
C LEU A 38 27.68 -5.18 32.85
N MET A 39 26.53 -4.48 32.83
CA MET A 39 25.28 -4.99 32.27
C MET A 39 25.34 -5.15 30.75
N LEU A 40 25.96 -4.21 30.05
CA LEU A 40 26.13 -4.30 28.59
C LEU A 40 27.04 -5.48 28.21
N LEU A 41 28.10 -5.72 28.98
CA LEU A 41 29.01 -6.84 28.76
C LEU A 41 28.33 -8.20 29.02
N THR A 42 27.47 -8.30 30.04
CA THR A 42 26.71 -9.54 30.29
C THR A 42 25.66 -9.81 29.22
N LEU A 43 24.98 -8.77 28.71
CA LEU A 43 24.04 -8.91 27.59
C LEU A 43 24.76 -9.33 26.30
N LEU A 44 25.93 -8.76 26.01
CA LEU A 44 26.77 -9.16 24.87
C LEU A 44 27.21 -10.63 24.97
N LEU A 45 27.66 -11.07 26.15
CA LEU A 45 28.06 -12.47 26.35
C LEU A 45 26.88 -13.44 26.23
N ALA A 46 25.68 -13.05 26.67
CA ALA A 46 24.46 -13.84 26.50
C ALA A 46 24.07 -13.95 25.02
N PHE A 47 24.19 -12.86 24.26
CA PHE A 47 23.92 -12.83 22.82
C PHE A 47 24.89 -13.74 22.04
N PHE A 48 26.19 -13.67 22.32
CA PHE A 48 27.18 -14.57 21.70
C PHE A 48 26.93 -16.04 22.04
N SER A 49 26.50 -16.33 23.28
CA SER A 49 26.16 -17.69 23.69
C SER A 49 24.95 -18.24 22.91
N LEU A 50 23.94 -17.40 22.68
CA LEU A 50 22.76 -17.75 21.87
C LEU A 50 23.11 -17.97 20.39
N LEU A 51 24.00 -17.14 19.82
CA LEU A 51 24.49 -17.33 18.45
C LEU A 51 25.27 -18.63 18.28
N ILE A 52 26.08 -19.02 19.26
CA ILE A 52 26.79 -20.31 19.24
C ILE A 52 25.81 -21.48 19.29
N ILE A 53 24.77 -21.38 20.14
CA ILE A 53 23.71 -22.40 20.23
C ILE A 53 22.94 -22.50 18.92
N PHE A 54 22.57 -21.36 18.32
CA PHE A 54 21.84 -21.32 17.05
C PHE A 54 22.67 -21.92 15.90
N ARG A 55 23.97 -21.60 15.84
CA ARG A 55 24.90 -22.20 14.87
C ARG A 55 25.06 -23.70 15.09
N TYR A 56 25.06 -24.19 16.34
CA TYR A 56 25.10 -25.62 16.64
C TYR A 56 23.80 -26.34 16.24
N MET A 57 22.65 -25.69 16.37
CA MET A 57 21.35 -26.24 15.94
C MET A 57 21.28 -26.38 14.41
N LEU A 58 21.75 -25.38 13.67
CA LEU A 58 21.83 -25.43 12.20
C LEU A 58 22.80 -26.51 11.69
N LEU A 59 23.91 -26.74 12.41
CA LEU A 59 24.84 -27.83 12.10
C LEU A 59 24.28 -29.23 12.47
N TYR A 60 23.33 -29.31 13.40
CA TYR A 60 22.69 -30.58 13.76
C TYR A 60 21.62 -30.99 12.72
N ASP A 61 20.86 -30.04 12.19
CA ASP A 61 19.88 -30.30 11.13
C ASP A 61 20.53 -30.76 9.81
N SER A 62 21.70 -30.22 9.47
CA SER A 62 22.46 -30.68 8.29
C SER A 62 23.04 -32.10 8.42
N HIS A 63 23.31 -32.57 9.65
CA HIS A 63 23.72 -33.96 9.90
C HIS A 63 22.54 -34.95 9.91
N SER A 64 21.31 -34.49 10.21
CA SER A 64 20.10 -35.31 10.12
C SER A 64 19.70 -35.62 8.67
N LEU A 65 19.87 -34.64 7.76
CA LEU A 65 19.56 -34.80 6.34
C LEU A 65 20.57 -35.71 5.59
N THR A 66 21.82 -35.76 6.04
CA THR A 66 22.85 -36.65 5.46
C THR A 66 22.71 -38.11 5.91
N MET A 67 22.19 -38.38 7.11
CA MET A 67 21.91 -39.76 7.56
C MET A 67 20.68 -40.39 6.87
N ASN A 68 19.67 -39.60 6.51
CA ASN A 68 18.51 -40.12 5.78
C ASN A 68 18.80 -40.43 4.30
N SER A 69 19.73 -39.71 3.67
CA SER A 69 20.16 -40.00 2.29
C SER A 69 21.14 -41.17 2.17
N MET A 70 21.92 -41.47 3.21
CA MET A 70 22.77 -42.68 3.27
C MET A 70 21.96 -43.97 3.50
N ASN A 71 20.85 -43.92 4.26
CA ASN A 71 20.01 -45.10 4.49
C ASN A 71 19.14 -45.51 3.29
N LEU A 72 18.80 -44.59 2.38
CA LEU A 72 18.07 -44.92 1.15
C LEU A 72 18.94 -45.56 0.06
N ARG A 73 20.27 -45.38 0.09
CA ARG A 73 21.19 -46.01 -0.88
C ARG A 73 21.66 -47.42 -0.48
N ALA A 74 21.43 -47.85 0.76
CA ALA A 74 21.84 -49.18 1.25
C ALA A 74 20.81 -50.30 1.01
N HIS A 75 19.62 -50.00 0.48
CA HIS A 75 18.56 -51.01 0.26
C HIS A 75 18.33 -51.43 -1.20
N GLN A 76 19.18 -51.02 -2.15
CA GLN A 76 19.06 -51.37 -3.58
C GLN A 76 20.09 -52.37 -4.14
N HIS A 77 20.95 -52.95 -3.31
CA HIS A 77 21.83 -54.05 -3.73
C HIS A 77 21.69 -55.25 -2.80
N HIS A 78 20.69 -56.10 -3.08
CA HIS A 78 20.74 -57.55 -2.85
C HIS A 78 19.41 -58.18 -3.27
N LYS A 79 19.39 -58.85 -4.43
CA LYS A 79 18.84 -60.20 -4.70
C LYS A 79 18.58 -60.37 -6.20
N HIS A 80 19.47 -61.12 -6.84
CA HIS A 80 19.17 -61.91 -8.04
C HIS A 80 19.29 -63.39 -7.63
N ASP A 81 18.22 -64.16 -7.85
CA ASP A 81 18.18 -65.46 -8.55
C ASP A 81 17.03 -66.37 -8.08
N GLY A 82 16.30 -66.89 -9.05
CA GLY A 82 15.25 -67.90 -8.86
C GLY A 82 14.15 -67.88 -9.93
N HIS A 83 14.36 -68.61 -11.03
CA HIS A 83 13.38 -68.93 -12.09
C HIS A 83 12.10 -69.61 -11.57
N VAL A 84 10.95 -69.40 -12.26
CA VAL A 84 10.03 -70.44 -12.82
C VAL A 84 8.88 -69.77 -13.62
N HIS A 85 8.57 -70.34 -14.80
CA HIS A 85 7.47 -70.01 -15.73
C HIS A 85 6.05 -70.34 -15.19
N LYS A 86 5.03 -69.53 -15.55
CA LYS A 86 3.81 -69.95 -16.31
C LYS A 86 2.76 -68.83 -16.54
N HIS A 87 2.35 -68.77 -17.80
CA HIS A 87 1.13 -68.28 -18.49
C HIS A 87 -0.09 -67.63 -17.78
N PHE A 88 -0.62 -66.63 -18.51
CA PHE A 88 -2.04 -66.26 -18.79
C PHE A 88 -2.92 -65.60 -17.70
N LEU A 89 -3.23 -64.30 -17.84
CA LEU A 89 -4.51 -63.74 -18.32
C LEU A 89 -4.59 -62.21 -18.10
N ALA A 90 -5.22 -61.54 -19.05
CA ALA A 90 -5.35 -60.08 -19.17
C ALA A 90 -6.39 -59.46 -18.23
N LEU A 91 -6.19 -58.18 -17.86
CA LEU A 91 -7.19 -57.10 -17.74
C LEU A 91 -6.45 -55.74 -17.59
N PRO A 92 -6.96 -54.62 -18.14
CA PRO A 92 -6.18 -53.38 -18.28
C PRO A 92 -6.40 -52.39 -17.14
N SER A 93 -5.34 -51.75 -16.65
CA SER A 93 -5.41 -50.61 -15.73
C SER A 93 -4.49 -49.47 -16.17
N LEU A 94 -5.13 -48.39 -16.62
CA LEU A 94 -4.78 -46.97 -16.48
C LEU A 94 -3.30 -46.63 -16.26
N SER A 95 -2.70 -46.04 -17.29
CA SER A 95 -1.39 -45.38 -17.27
C SER A 95 -1.40 -44.15 -16.37
N ASN A 96 -0.69 -44.23 -15.25
CA ASN A 96 -0.14 -43.08 -14.53
C ASN A 96 1.13 -42.61 -15.25
N SER A 97 1.11 -41.44 -15.87
CA SER A 97 2.32 -40.73 -16.28
C SER A 97 2.79 -39.86 -15.12
N ASN A 98 3.94 -40.25 -14.54
CA ASN A 98 4.77 -39.41 -13.68
C ASN A 98 5.14 -38.11 -14.42
N LEU A 99 4.89 -36.96 -13.80
CA LEU A 99 5.50 -35.69 -14.17
C LEU A 99 6.32 -35.22 -12.96
N GLU A 100 7.64 -35.20 -13.15
CA GLU A 100 8.60 -34.58 -12.25
C GLU A 100 8.31 -33.07 -12.07
N PRO A 101 8.63 -32.46 -10.91
CA PRO A 101 8.42 -31.04 -10.71
C PRO A 101 9.38 -30.24 -11.61
N SER A 102 8.81 -29.45 -12.52
CA SER A 102 9.54 -28.55 -13.40
C SER A 102 10.31 -27.48 -12.62
N GLN A 103 11.47 -27.11 -13.14
CA GLN A 103 12.46 -26.09 -12.72
C GLN A 103 11.90 -24.65 -12.56
N SER A 104 10.60 -24.47 -12.39
CA SER A 104 9.90 -23.20 -12.16
C SER A 104 9.85 -22.79 -10.68
N GLN A 105 10.18 -23.69 -9.74
CA GLN A 105 10.10 -23.42 -8.30
C GLN A 105 11.33 -22.69 -7.73
N GLU A 106 12.53 -22.85 -8.31
CA GLU A 106 13.74 -22.13 -7.88
C GLU A 106 13.79 -20.69 -8.40
N LYS A 107 13.27 -20.43 -9.62
CA LYS A 107 13.24 -19.07 -10.20
C LYS A 107 12.33 -18.09 -9.43
N LEU A 108 11.34 -18.58 -8.70
CA LEU A 108 10.40 -17.71 -7.96
C LEU A 108 11.02 -17.15 -6.66
N PHE A 109 12.03 -17.83 -6.10
CA PHE A 109 12.70 -17.41 -4.86
C PHE A 109 13.99 -16.63 -5.10
N GLU A 110 14.71 -16.86 -6.20
CA GLU A 110 15.89 -16.05 -6.57
C GLU A 110 15.50 -14.62 -7.02
N HIS A 111 14.28 -14.41 -7.51
CA HIS A 111 13.82 -13.09 -7.98
C HIS A 111 13.61 -12.06 -6.86
N LYS A 112 13.43 -12.45 -5.59
CA LYS A 112 13.29 -11.51 -4.46
C LYS A 112 14.59 -10.82 -4.02
N ASN A 113 15.75 -11.38 -4.37
CA ASN A 113 17.06 -10.81 -4.00
C ASN A 113 17.76 -10.08 -5.16
N GLN A 114 17.25 -10.20 -6.39
CA GLN A 114 17.72 -9.42 -7.55
C GLN A 114 16.99 -8.07 -7.71
N GLU A 115 15.95 -7.82 -6.90
CA GLU A 115 15.15 -6.58 -6.85
C GLU A 115 15.93 -5.33 -6.38
N ASP A 116 17.13 -5.45 -5.80
CA ASP A 116 17.84 -4.27 -5.27
C ASP A 116 18.98 -3.74 -6.14
N HIS A 117 19.51 -4.53 -7.10
CA HIS A 117 20.70 -4.12 -7.88
C HIS A 117 20.51 -3.98 -9.39
N TYR A 118 19.53 -4.63 -10.02
CA TYR A 118 19.20 -4.38 -11.43
C TYR A 118 18.24 -3.18 -11.62
N HIS A 119 17.72 -2.66 -10.50
CA HIS A 119 16.66 -1.65 -10.40
C HIS A 119 17.09 -0.18 -10.60
N SER A 120 18.37 0.13 -10.84
CA SER A 120 18.77 1.55 -11.04
C SER A 120 18.82 1.97 -12.51
N GLY A 121 19.34 1.13 -13.42
CA GLY A 121 19.63 1.54 -14.81
C GLY A 121 18.44 1.53 -15.77
N GLN A 122 17.67 0.43 -15.83
CA GLN A 122 16.51 0.33 -16.73
C GLN A 122 15.27 1.05 -16.17
N HIS A 123 15.14 1.13 -14.84
CA HIS A 123 14.10 1.91 -14.19
C HIS A 123 14.29 3.41 -14.41
N GLN A 124 15.52 3.94 -14.31
CA GLN A 124 15.80 5.35 -14.66
C GLN A 124 15.55 5.65 -16.14
N HIS A 125 15.87 4.72 -17.04
CA HIS A 125 15.61 4.90 -18.47
C HIS A 125 14.10 4.90 -18.80
N PHE A 126 13.32 4.03 -18.17
CA PHE A 126 11.86 3.99 -18.32
C PHE A 126 11.16 5.18 -17.65
N ILE A 127 11.58 5.58 -16.44
CA ILE A 127 11.12 6.80 -15.77
C ILE A 127 11.45 8.04 -16.63
N GLN A 128 12.62 8.09 -17.28
CA GLN A 128 12.95 9.16 -18.23
C GLN A 128 12.05 9.15 -19.47
N GLN A 129 11.72 7.98 -20.03
CA GLN A 129 10.80 7.87 -21.17
C GLN A 129 9.37 8.25 -20.80
N LEU A 130 8.90 7.89 -19.60
CA LEU A 130 7.61 8.33 -19.05
C LEU A 130 7.60 9.82 -18.76
N HIS A 131 8.68 10.36 -18.20
CA HIS A 131 8.82 11.79 -17.96
C HIS A 131 8.89 12.56 -19.28
N GLN A 132 9.54 12.02 -20.32
CA GLN A 132 9.52 12.57 -21.68
C GLN A 132 8.13 12.51 -22.29
N LYS A 133 7.41 11.39 -22.18
CA LYS A 133 6.05 11.25 -22.72
C LYS A 133 5.05 12.14 -21.98
N HIS A 134 5.24 12.30 -20.67
CA HIS A 134 4.52 13.26 -19.84
C HIS A 134 4.87 14.70 -20.25
N GLN A 135 6.13 15.01 -20.53
CA GLN A 135 6.57 16.30 -21.08
C GLN A 135 6.11 16.54 -22.54
N GLU A 136 5.94 15.50 -23.35
CA GLU A 136 5.40 15.57 -24.71
C GLU A 136 3.90 15.84 -24.70
N ILE A 137 3.15 15.12 -23.85
CA ILE A 137 1.73 15.42 -23.61
C ILE A 137 1.62 16.85 -23.05
N PHE A 138 2.44 17.19 -22.06
CA PHE A 138 2.50 18.53 -21.46
C PHE A 138 2.83 19.63 -22.48
N SER A 139 3.80 19.43 -23.38
CA SER A 139 4.17 20.43 -24.39
C SER A 139 3.15 20.55 -25.51
N LYS A 140 2.48 19.44 -25.88
CA LYS A 140 1.41 19.41 -26.88
C LYS A 140 0.11 20.07 -26.39
N TYR A 141 -0.14 20.10 -25.07
CA TYR A 141 -1.30 20.77 -24.48
C TYR A 141 -0.99 22.18 -23.92
N ALA A 142 0.26 22.50 -23.61
CA ALA A 142 0.67 23.88 -23.25
C ALA A 142 0.48 24.89 -24.41
N SER A 143 0.39 24.41 -25.66
CA SER A 143 0.06 25.22 -26.84
C SER A 143 -1.44 25.49 -27.00
N PHE A 144 -2.31 24.80 -26.24
CA PHE A 144 -3.75 25.04 -26.16
C PHE A 144 -4.08 25.91 -24.94
N ARG A 145 -3.74 27.20 -24.98
CA ARG A 145 -4.29 28.20 -24.04
C ARG A 145 -5.58 28.80 -24.63
N PRO A 146 -6.75 28.67 -23.97
CA PRO A 146 -7.89 29.51 -24.29
C PRO A 146 -7.58 30.96 -23.92
N GLN A 147 -7.65 31.88 -24.89
CA GLN A 147 -7.46 33.31 -24.70
C GLN A 147 -8.70 33.98 -24.07
N THR A 148 -9.08 33.63 -22.84
CA THR A 148 -10.16 34.35 -22.15
C THR A 148 -9.96 34.34 -20.63
N LEU A 149 -9.00 35.13 -20.14
CA LEU A 149 -8.90 35.50 -18.72
C LEU A 149 -8.16 36.84 -18.61
N ASN A 150 -8.74 37.87 -19.23
CA ASN A 150 -8.35 39.26 -19.02
C ASN A 150 -9.60 40.12 -19.23
N GLN A 151 -10.50 40.11 -18.24
CA GLN A 151 -11.46 41.19 -17.97
C GLN A 151 -12.34 40.79 -16.77
N ARG A 152 -11.85 41.08 -15.56
CA ARG A 152 -12.67 41.59 -14.45
C ARG A 152 -11.74 42.17 -13.37
N ASN A 153 -11.59 43.48 -13.53
CA ASN A 153 -11.09 44.52 -12.64
C ASN A 153 -11.20 44.22 -11.14
N LYS A 154 -10.12 44.47 -10.37
CA LYS A 154 -9.82 45.75 -9.68
C LYS A 154 -10.98 46.18 -8.78
N GLU A 155 -10.82 45.91 -7.48
CA GLU A 155 -10.99 46.84 -6.36
C GLU A 155 -11.11 46.04 -5.06
N ASN A 156 -10.10 46.16 -4.19
CA ASN A 156 -10.23 46.38 -2.74
C ASN A 156 -8.90 46.09 -2.03
N ASN A 157 -8.19 47.18 -1.72
CA ASN A 157 -7.07 47.22 -0.79
C ASN A 157 -7.59 47.11 0.64
N TYR A 158 -7.17 46.09 1.39
CA TYR A 158 -7.13 46.16 2.85
C TYR A 158 -5.82 45.59 3.39
N ASN A 159 -5.04 46.48 3.99
CA ASN A 159 -3.94 46.18 4.91
C ASN A 159 -4.45 45.33 6.09
N LEU A 160 -3.64 44.39 6.58
CA LEU A 160 -3.57 43.85 7.95
C LEU A 160 -2.39 42.86 7.94
N GLY A 161 -1.29 43.06 8.66
CA GLY A 161 -1.22 43.15 10.12
C GLY A 161 -0.70 41.80 10.64
N LEU A 162 0.63 41.64 10.71
CA LEU A 162 1.31 40.47 11.27
C LEU A 162 1.05 40.39 12.78
N GLY A 163 0.29 39.40 13.23
CA GLY A 163 0.05 39.09 14.64
C GLY A 163 0.37 37.63 14.94
N ASN A 164 1.36 37.42 15.80
CA ASN A 164 1.74 36.12 16.39
C ASN A 164 0.54 35.45 17.07
N PHE A 165 0.28 34.17 16.81
CA PHE A 165 -0.65 33.39 17.64
C PHE A 165 -0.19 31.97 17.96
N SER A 166 -0.22 31.74 19.27
CA SER A 166 0.07 30.54 20.04
C SER A 166 -0.98 29.45 19.84
N THR A 167 -0.57 28.22 20.12
CA THR A 167 -1.25 26.94 19.89
C THR A 167 -2.39 26.66 20.86
N ASN A 168 -3.25 25.72 20.43
CA ASN A 168 -4.29 25.02 21.20
C ASN A 168 -5.53 25.84 21.56
N ASN A 169 -6.46 25.99 20.58
CA ASN A 169 -7.92 26.06 20.80
C ASN A 169 -8.77 26.25 19.51
N HIS A 170 -8.17 26.27 18.30
CA HIS A 170 -8.90 26.66 17.09
C HIS A 170 -9.69 25.58 16.32
N LEU A 171 -9.67 24.31 16.73
CA LEU A 171 -10.52 23.28 16.08
C LEU A 171 -11.99 23.29 16.54
N LYS A 172 -12.39 24.22 17.43
CA LYS A 172 -13.77 24.30 17.98
C LYS A 172 -14.50 25.64 17.83
N GLN A 173 -14.05 26.57 16.99
CA GLN A 173 -14.83 27.81 16.75
C GLN A 173 -15.37 27.94 15.32
N LYS A 174 -16.70 27.77 15.23
CA LYS A 174 -17.61 28.40 14.27
C LYS A 174 -17.35 28.11 12.78
N ILE A 175 -17.45 26.84 12.40
CA ILE A 175 -18.02 26.53 11.07
C ILE A 175 -19.48 26.97 11.16
N LYS A 176 -19.82 28.12 10.54
CA LYS A 176 -21.21 28.50 10.34
C LYS A 176 -21.87 27.36 9.58
N THR A 177 -22.86 26.74 10.21
CA THR A 177 -23.84 25.88 9.54
C THR A 177 -24.58 26.76 8.53
N HIS A 178 -24.10 26.78 7.30
CA HIS A 178 -24.94 27.09 6.15
C HIS A 178 -25.67 25.79 5.81
N GLU A 179 -26.93 25.71 6.22
CA GLU A 179 -27.88 24.75 5.66
C GLU A 179 -28.04 25.06 4.17
N GLY A 180 -27.80 24.05 3.33
CA GLY A 180 -27.73 24.14 1.87
C GLY A 180 -26.32 23.83 1.36
N ASP A 181 -26.16 22.73 0.62
CA ASP A 181 -24.93 22.42 -0.11
C ASP A 181 -24.62 23.58 -1.07
N ASN A 182 -23.77 24.52 -0.62
CA ASN A 182 -23.49 25.80 -1.25
C ASN A 182 -22.71 25.68 -2.58
N GLY A 183 -22.82 24.54 -3.27
CA GLY A 183 -22.13 24.27 -4.52
C GLY A 183 -20.61 24.28 -4.36
N VAL A 184 -20.09 23.97 -3.18
CA VAL A 184 -18.65 23.90 -2.91
C VAL A 184 -18.18 22.46 -3.03
N VAL A 185 -17.05 22.22 -3.68
CA VAL A 185 -16.47 20.89 -3.85
C VAL A 185 -15.34 20.69 -2.84
N ASN A 186 -15.46 19.70 -1.95
CA ASN A 186 -14.42 19.34 -0.98
C ASN A 186 -13.40 18.40 -1.65
N ILE A 187 -12.17 18.90 -1.85
CA ILE A 187 -11.07 18.15 -2.46
C ILE A 187 -9.98 17.92 -1.42
N LEU A 188 -9.57 16.67 -1.25
CA LEU A 188 -8.37 16.32 -0.49
C LEU A 188 -7.24 15.89 -1.44
N LEU A 189 -6.05 16.46 -1.22
CA LEU A 189 -4.83 16.10 -1.94
C LEU A 189 -3.78 15.57 -0.95
N LEU A 190 -3.20 14.42 -1.25
CA LEU A 190 -2.02 13.92 -0.55
C LEU A 190 -0.78 14.66 -1.08
N PHE A 191 -0.10 15.38 -0.19
CA PHE A 191 1.08 16.16 -0.53
C PHE A 191 2.01 16.24 0.67
N ASP A 192 2.84 15.21 0.82
CA ASP A 192 3.78 15.02 1.92
C ASP A 192 5.23 14.97 1.43
N SER A 193 6.19 15.30 2.31
CA SER A 193 7.63 15.22 2.03
C SER A 193 8.04 15.98 0.75
N ALA A 194 7.40 17.13 0.49
CA ALA A 194 7.53 17.89 -0.75
C ALA A 194 8.73 18.85 -0.78
N ASP A 195 9.35 19.14 0.37
CA ASP A 195 10.42 20.14 0.51
C ASP A 195 11.59 19.94 -0.48
N LYS A 196 12.01 18.69 -0.67
CA LYS A 196 13.11 18.30 -1.55
C LYS A 196 12.64 17.59 -2.83
N ASN A 197 11.34 17.40 -2.99
CA ASN A 197 10.77 16.68 -4.13
C ASN A 197 10.24 17.68 -5.18
N THR A 198 11.13 18.19 -6.04
CA THR A 198 10.77 19.15 -7.08
C THR A 198 9.81 18.59 -8.13
N GLN A 199 9.90 17.28 -8.39
CA GLN A 199 8.97 16.58 -9.28
C GLN A 199 7.56 16.59 -8.68
N LEU A 200 7.40 16.21 -7.41
CA LEU A 200 6.11 16.25 -6.72
C LEU A 200 5.54 17.67 -6.67
N GLN A 201 6.36 18.69 -6.39
CA GLN A 201 5.92 20.09 -6.44
C GLN A 201 5.42 20.51 -7.84
N SER A 202 6.09 20.03 -8.90
CA SER A 202 5.71 20.35 -10.29
C SER A 202 4.43 19.64 -10.70
N SER A 203 4.30 18.35 -10.36
CA SER A 203 3.07 17.57 -10.57
C SER A 203 1.89 18.20 -9.82
N PHE A 204 2.08 18.53 -8.54
CA PHE A 204 1.05 19.17 -7.73
C PHE A 204 0.60 20.50 -8.34
N LEU A 205 1.54 21.36 -8.75
CA LEU A 205 1.21 22.64 -9.39
C LEU A 205 0.40 22.42 -10.68
N LEU A 206 0.77 21.44 -11.49
CA LEU A 206 0.04 21.10 -12.71
C LEU A 206 -1.37 20.59 -12.40
N CYS A 207 -1.50 19.64 -11.46
CA CYS A 207 -2.77 19.12 -10.97
C CYS A 207 -3.70 20.24 -10.53
N VAL A 208 -3.28 21.07 -9.57
CA VAL A 208 -4.15 22.14 -9.04
C VAL A 208 -4.43 23.24 -10.07
N SER A 209 -3.50 23.54 -10.97
CA SER A 209 -3.74 24.52 -12.04
C SER A 209 -4.81 24.03 -13.02
N SER A 210 -4.74 22.77 -13.44
CA SER A 210 -5.73 22.17 -14.35
C SER A 210 -7.11 22.02 -13.68
N LEU A 211 -7.13 21.65 -12.40
CA LEU A 211 -8.34 21.56 -11.58
C LEU A 211 -9.01 22.92 -11.42
N LEU A 212 -8.27 23.96 -11.03
CA LEU A 212 -8.81 25.31 -10.85
C LEU A 212 -9.27 25.93 -12.18
N ALA A 213 -8.55 25.68 -13.27
CA ALA A 213 -8.92 26.20 -14.59
C ALA A 213 -10.18 25.55 -15.18
N SER A 214 -10.48 24.32 -14.79
CA SER A 214 -11.65 23.57 -15.29
C SER A 214 -12.88 23.67 -14.38
N SER A 215 -12.72 24.07 -13.11
CA SER A 215 -13.81 24.11 -12.14
C SER A 215 -14.78 25.27 -12.38
N SER A 216 -16.07 24.96 -12.43
CA SER A 216 -17.14 25.98 -12.40
C SER A 216 -17.60 26.33 -10.98
N LYS A 217 -17.19 25.53 -9.98
CA LYS A 217 -17.59 25.64 -8.58
C LYS A 217 -16.42 26.03 -7.68
N PRO A 218 -16.66 26.73 -6.57
CA PRO A 218 -15.62 26.95 -5.56
C PRO A 218 -15.11 25.62 -5.00
N ILE A 219 -13.80 25.52 -4.79
CA ILE A 219 -13.16 24.34 -4.22
C ILE A 219 -12.67 24.66 -2.80
N GLN A 220 -12.92 23.75 -1.87
CA GLN A 220 -12.26 23.72 -0.56
C GLN A 220 -11.16 22.66 -0.58
N PHE A 221 -9.93 23.11 -0.38
CA PHE A 221 -8.76 22.24 -0.40
C PHE A 221 -8.41 21.75 0.99
N TYR A 222 -8.25 20.44 1.14
CA TYR A 222 -7.69 19.78 2.29
C TYR A 222 -6.35 19.18 1.86
N ILE A 223 -5.25 19.61 2.48
CA ILE A 223 -3.91 19.18 2.12
C ILE A 223 -3.38 18.26 3.21
N ALA A 224 -3.24 16.97 2.89
CA ALA A 224 -2.73 15.97 3.80
C ALA A 224 -1.21 15.81 3.64
N GLY A 225 -0.47 16.12 4.71
CA GLY A 225 0.99 16.11 4.68
C GLY A 225 1.61 16.84 5.87
N ASP A 226 2.94 16.88 5.87
CA ASP A 226 3.72 17.61 6.88
C ASP A 226 3.55 19.15 6.78
N SER A 227 3.99 19.85 7.83
CA SER A 227 3.86 21.30 7.93
C SER A 227 4.61 22.09 6.84
N ASN A 228 5.75 21.59 6.36
CA ASN A 228 6.52 22.24 5.30
C ASN A 228 5.86 22.01 3.93
N SER A 229 5.39 20.78 3.68
CA SER A 229 4.61 20.44 2.49
C SER A 229 3.34 21.27 2.40
N PHE A 230 2.64 21.51 3.51
CA PHE A 230 1.50 22.43 3.55
C PHE A 230 1.85 23.87 3.13
N LYS A 231 2.96 24.43 3.65
CA LYS A 231 3.42 25.78 3.27
C LYS A 231 3.72 25.87 1.78
N ILE A 232 4.33 24.82 1.23
CA ILE A 232 4.63 24.71 -0.20
C ILE A 232 3.34 24.63 -1.01
N ALA A 233 2.41 23.76 -0.63
CA ALA A 233 1.11 23.62 -1.29
C ALA A 233 0.34 24.95 -1.34
N LYS A 234 0.29 25.68 -0.22
CA LYS A 234 -0.36 27.00 -0.16
C LYS A 234 0.24 27.99 -1.17
N ARG A 235 1.58 28.06 -1.24
CA ARG A 235 2.28 28.92 -2.21
C ARG A 235 2.00 28.49 -3.66
N LEU A 236 1.95 27.18 -3.93
CA LEU A 236 1.67 26.66 -5.28
C LEU A 236 0.21 26.90 -5.69
N LEU A 237 -0.75 26.74 -4.78
CA LEU A 237 -2.16 27.05 -4.99
C LEU A 237 -2.36 28.54 -5.29
N GLN A 238 -1.72 29.43 -4.52
CA GLN A 238 -1.74 30.88 -4.77
C GLN A 238 -1.09 31.26 -6.10
N LYS A 239 -0.10 30.49 -6.56
CA LYS A 239 0.52 30.67 -7.89
C LYS A 239 -0.43 30.20 -9.00
N ALA A 240 -1.21 29.16 -8.77
CA ALA A 240 -2.18 28.63 -9.73
C ALA A 240 -3.41 29.55 -9.88
N SER A 241 -3.93 30.09 -8.78
CA SER A 241 -5.00 31.08 -8.77
C SER A 241 -4.88 32.01 -7.56
N SER A 242 -5.10 33.31 -7.77
CA SER A 242 -5.16 34.30 -6.68
C SER A 242 -6.38 34.08 -5.76
N ASP A 243 -7.44 33.46 -6.27
CA ASP A 243 -8.63 33.05 -5.53
C ASP A 243 -8.69 31.51 -5.49
N SER A 244 -7.78 30.91 -4.73
CA SER A 244 -7.67 29.45 -4.61
C SER A 244 -8.66 28.84 -3.60
N GLY A 245 -9.65 29.60 -3.12
CA GLY A 245 -10.58 29.15 -2.08
C GLY A 245 -9.93 28.95 -0.70
N PHE A 246 -10.65 28.26 0.19
CA PHE A 246 -10.16 27.93 1.53
C PHE A 246 -9.23 26.71 1.47
N ILE A 247 -8.12 26.79 2.23
CA ILE A 247 -7.08 25.76 2.28
C ILE A 247 -6.89 25.33 3.73
N TYR A 248 -7.15 24.06 4.02
CA TYR A 248 -7.05 23.46 5.35
C TYR A 248 -5.91 22.45 5.42
N PRO A 249 -5.07 22.50 6.46
CA PRO A 249 -4.06 21.47 6.70
C PRO A 249 -4.70 20.22 7.31
N LEU A 250 -4.29 19.04 6.86
CA LEU A 250 -4.60 17.77 7.50
C LEU A 250 -3.30 17.07 7.89
N GLN A 251 -2.78 17.42 9.06
CA GLN A 251 -1.47 16.96 9.49
C GLN A 251 -1.55 15.60 10.17
N LYS A 252 -0.56 14.75 9.92
CA LYS A 252 -0.41 13.47 10.61
C LYS A 252 -0.39 13.61 12.13
N THR A 253 0.27 14.65 12.63
CA THR A 253 0.38 14.96 14.06
C THR A 253 -0.93 15.39 14.71
N SER A 254 -1.92 15.80 13.92
CA SER A 254 -3.26 16.16 14.43
C SER A 254 -4.24 14.99 14.48
N MET A 255 -3.85 13.80 13.99
CA MET A 255 -4.72 12.63 14.06
C MET A 255 -4.81 12.10 15.50
N GLU A 256 -6.01 11.72 15.93
CA GLU A 256 -6.21 11.09 17.23
C GLU A 256 -5.40 9.78 17.33
N ASN A 257 -4.93 9.48 18.55
CA ASN A 257 -4.14 8.27 18.80
C ASN A 257 -4.91 6.98 18.46
N SER A 258 -6.22 6.97 18.68
CA SER A 258 -7.13 5.87 18.34
C SER A 258 -7.13 5.59 16.84
N VAL A 259 -7.27 6.64 16.02
CA VAL A 259 -7.25 6.57 14.55
C VAL A 259 -5.87 6.14 14.05
N SER A 260 -4.81 6.72 14.61
CA SER A 260 -3.43 6.37 14.24
C SER A 260 -3.11 4.90 14.54
N LEU A 261 -3.55 4.37 15.69
CA LEU A 261 -3.38 2.97 16.06
C LEU A 261 -4.19 2.04 15.16
N LYS A 262 -5.41 2.44 14.80
CA LYS A 262 -6.26 1.71 13.85
C LYS A 262 -5.59 1.58 12.48
N ILE A 263 -5.09 2.68 11.92
CA ILE A 263 -4.32 2.67 10.66
C ILE A 263 -3.11 1.74 10.77
N LYS A 264 -2.31 1.88 11.84
CA LYS A 264 -1.13 1.03 12.06
C LYS A 264 -1.51 -0.46 12.08
N THR A 265 -2.58 -0.81 12.78
CA THR A 265 -3.07 -2.19 12.88
C THR A 265 -3.47 -2.73 11.50
N ILE A 266 -4.20 -1.93 10.71
CA ILE A 266 -4.60 -2.30 9.34
C ILE A 266 -3.38 -2.51 8.46
N HIS A 267 -2.42 -1.60 8.51
CA HIS A 267 -1.16 -1.71 7.76
C HIS A 267 -0.42 -3.01 8.11
N GLU A 268 -0.28 -3.32 9.40
CA GLU A 268 0.40 -4.54 9.86
C GLU A 268 -0.31 -5.81 9.35
N LEU A 269 -1.65 -5.82 9.38
CA LEU A 269 -2.45 -6.94 8.88
C LEU A 269 -2.41 -7.09 7.36
N LEU A 270 -2.41 -5.98 6.61
CA LEU A 270 -2.41 -6.00 5.14
C LEU A 270 -1.02 -6.27 4.56
N SER A 271 0.02 -5.65 5.11
CA SER A 271 1.37 -5.61 4.51
C SER A 271 2.44 -6.40 5.28
N GLY A 272 2.08 -7.13 6.33
CA GLY A 272 3.00 -8.04 7.02
C GLY A 272 4.11 -7.35 7.83
N ALA A 273 3.79 -6.26 8.54
CA ALA A 273 4.72 -5.46 9.37
C ALA A 273 6.00 -4.96 8.64
N LYS A 274 6.00 -4.95 7.31
CA LYS A 274 7.11 -4.44 6.50
C LYS A 274 7.12 -2.91 6.50
N ASN A 275 8.22 -2.34 6.97
CA ASN A 275 8.45 -0.90 6.85
C ASN A 275 8.80 -0.56 5.39
N THR A 276 7.83 -0.07 4.64
CA THR A 276 7.98 0.47 3.28
C THR A 276 7.57 1.94 3.27
N LYS A 277 7.72 2.67 2.16
CA LYS A 277 7.17 4.04 2.08
C LYS A 277 5.66 4.08 2.39
N PHE A 278 4.94 3.01 2.05
CA PHE A 278 3.50 2.85 2.31
C PHE A 278 3.17 2.47 3.75
N SER A 279 4.15 2.41 4.66
CA SER A 279 3.88 2.34 6.10
C SER A 279 3.49 3.69 6.70
N ASP A 280 3.57 4.79 5.94
CA ASP A 280 3.09 6.08 6.44
C ASP A 280 1.56 6.07 6.56
N PRO A 281 0.99 6.40 7.74
CA PRO A 281 -0.45 6.55 7.92
C PRO A 281 -1.17 7.43 6.90
N LEU A 282 -0.49 8.39 6.27
CA LEU A 282 -1.10 9.19 5.21
C LEU A 282 -1.54 8.36 4.00
N PHE A 283 -0.89 7.23 3.70
CA PHE A 283 -1.32 6.30 2.65
C PHE A 283 -2.60 5.52 3.00
N TYR A 284 -3.11 5.66 4.22
CA TYR A 284 -4.37 5.07 4.68
C TYR A 284 -5.36 6.14 5.15
N ILE A 285 -5.13 7.42 4.85
CA ILE A 285 -5.99 8.45 5.40
C ILE A 285 -7.42 8.34 4.88
N SER A 286 -7.57 7.98 3.60
CA SER A 286 -8.85 7.86 2.91
C SER A 286 -9.81 6.85 3.58
N ILE A 287 -9.28 5.78 4.18
CA ILE A 287 -10.09 4.76 4.84
C ILE A 287 -10.66 5.24 6.19
N VAL A 288 -10.11 6.30 6.79
CA VAL A 288 -10.57 6.83 8.09
C VAL A 288 -11.07 8.28 8.02
N LEU A 289 -11.18 8.88 6.84
CA LEU A 289 -11.63 10.28 6.71
C LEU A 289 -13.00 10.53 7.35
N HIS A 290 -13.88 9.54 7.36
CA HIS A 290 -15.20 9.62 7.99
C HIS A 290 -15.15 9.82 9.52
N GLU A 291 -14.05 9.41 10.18
CA GLU A 291 -13.77 9.62 11.61
C GLU A 291 -13.03 10.94 11.88
N ILE A 292 -12.21 11.41 10.92
CA ILE A 292 -11.36 12.59 11.09
C ILE A 292 -12.10 13.88 10.71
N MET A 293 -12.90 13.85 9.65
CA MET A 293 -13.55 15.03 9.11
C MET A 293 -14.76 15.46 9.95
N PRO A 294 -14.98 16.77 10.14
CA PRO A 294 -16.13 17.26 10.90
C PRO A 294 -17.45 16.80 10.24
N LYS A 295 -18.49 16.62 11.05
CA LYS A 295 -19.83 16.20 10.58
C LYS A 295 -20.45 17.14 9.54
N SER A 296 -19.99 18.39 9.46
CA SER A 296 -20.40 19.34 8.43
C SER A 296 -19.87 19.01 7.03
N VAL A 297 -18.87 18.14 6.92
CA VAL A 297 -18.36 17.61 5.66
C VAL A 297 -18.95 16.22 5.45
N SER A 298 -19.89 16.13 4.51
CA SER A 298 -20.64 14.91 4.19
C SER A 298 -20.03 14.15 3.01
N LYS A 299 -19.49 14.85 2.01
CA LYS A 299 -18.89 14.27 0.80
C LYS A 299 -17.52 14.89 0.54
N MET A 300 -16.58 14.07 0.07
CA MET A 300 -15.22 14.49 -0.24
C MET A 300 -14.65 13.68 -1.42
N ILE A 301 -13.87 14.34 -2.27
CA ILE A 301 -13.10 13.68 -3.34
C ILE A 301 -11.63 13.72 -2.96
N LEU A 302 -10.99 12.55 -2.91
CA LEU A 302 -9.54 12.39 -2.84
C LEU A 302 -8.97 12.41 -4.26
N LEU A 303 -7.90 13.17 -4.46
CA LEU A 303 -7.14 13.23 -5.70
C LEU A 303 -5.64 13.04 -5.42
N ASP A 304 -4.95 12.28 -6.27
CA ASP A 304 -3.49 12.25 -6.30
C ASP A 304 -2.91 13.55 -6.88
N ALA A 305 -1.62 13.79 -6.59
CA ALA A 305 -0.93 15.00 -7.00
C ALA A 305 -0.39 14.95 -8.45
N ASP A 306 -0.42 13.80 -9.11
CA ASP A 306 0.06 13.55 -10.47
C ASP A 306 -1.07 13.39 -11.50
N LEU A 307 -2.20 14.05 -11.22
CA LEU A 307 -3.35 14.13 -12.12
C LEU A 307 -3.30 15.36 -13.03
N TYR A 308 -4.00 15.25 -14.17
CA TYR A 308 -4.34 16.39 -15.03
C TYR A 308 -5.82 16.36 -15.37
N ILE A 309 -6.54 17.41 -14.96
CA ILE A 309 -8.00 17.50 -15.04
C ILE A 309 -8.38 18.32 -16.27
N THR A 310 -9.23 17.74 -17.13
CA THR A 310 -9.67 18.34 -18.40
C THR A 310 -11.15 18.71 -18.42
N SER A 311 -11.91 18.22 -17.44
CA SER A 311 -13.35 18.43 -17.33
C SER A 311 -13.69 19.04 -15.98
N ASP A 312 -14.80 19.79 -15.95
CA ASP A 312 -15.28 20.42 -14.73
C ASP A 312 -15.52 19.39 -13.61
N ILE A 313 -14.83 19.59 -12.49
CA ILE A 313 -14.86 18.72 -11.30
C ILE A 313 -16.26 18.64 -10.69
N SER A 314 -17.13 19.63 -10.93
CA SER A 314 -18.53 19.60 -10.50
C SER A 314 -19.28 18.38 -11.06
N LYS A 315 -18.90 17.90 -12.25
CA LYS A 315 -19.47 16.71 -12.87
C LYS A 315 -19.05 15.44 -12.14
N LEU A 316 -17.79 15.34 -11.71
CA LEU A 316 -17.34 14.24 -10.86
C LEU A 316 -18.09 14.25 -9.53
N TYR A 317 -18.23 15.42 -8.91
CA TYR A 317 -18.97 15.56 -7.65
C TYR A 317 -20.44 15.15 -7.78
N SER A 318 -21.09 15.42 -8.92
CA SER A 318 -22.48 14.98 -9.15
C SER A 318 -22.65 13.46 -9.22
N LEU A 319 -21.57 12.67 -9.36
CA LEU A 319 -21.68 11.21 -9.33
C LEU A 319 -22.10 10.66 -7.96
N PHE A 320 -21.93 11.43 -6.88
CA PHE A 320 -22.50 11.06 -5.57
C PHE A 320 -24.02 10.88 -5.62
N ASP A 321 -24.71 11.60 -6.50
CA ASP A 321 -26.17 11.53 -6.63
C ASP A 321 -26.62 10.22 -7.32
N HIS A 322 -25.69 9.49 -7.93
CA HIS A 322 -25.94 8.17 -8.52
C HIS A 322 -25.59 7.01 -7.58
N PHE A 323 -25.07 7.28 -6.39
CA PHE A 323 -24.75 6.23 -5.42
C PHE A 323 -26.04 5.59 -4.92
N GLN A 324 -26.16 4.28 -5.10
CA GLN A 324 -27.19 3.47 -4.46
C GLN A 324 -27.09 3.57 -2.93
N PRO A 325 -28.16 3.22 -2.18
CA PRO A 325 -28.21 3.42 -0.73
C PRO A 325 -26.99 2.87 0.02
N GLU A 326 -26.51 1.68 -0.35
CA GLU A 326 -25.37 1.01 0.26
C GLU A 326 -24.00 1.54 -0.22
N GLN A 327 -23.95 2.15 -1.40
CA GLN A 327 -22.72 2.65 -2.00
C GLN A 327 -22.25 3.91 -1.27
N ALA A 328 -21.03 3.83 -0.72
CA ALA A 328 -20.41 4.90 0.05
C ALA A 328 -19.05 5.33 -0.52
N VAL A 329 -18.45 4.53 -1.40
CA VAL A 329 -17.14 4.77 -2.01
C VAL A 329 -17.26 4.71 -3.52
N GLY A 330 -16.76 5.70 -4.24
CA GLY A 330 -16.68 5.70 -5.70
C GLY A 330 -15.23 5.62 -6.16
N MET A 331 -14.87 4.59 -6.93
CA MET A 331 -13.49 4.40 -7.42
C MET A 331 -13.47 3.81 -8.83
N ALA A 332 -12.43 4.14 -9.59
CA ALA A 332 -12.18 3.50 -10.88
C ALA A 332 -11.39 2.20 -10.70
N ARG A 333 -11.68 1.21 -11.54
CA ARG A 333 -10.93 -0.05 -11.60
C ARG A 333 -9.47 0.21 -11.96
N ASP A 334 -8.56 -0.58 -11.39
CA ASP A 334 -7.16 -0.55 -11.79
C ASP A 334 -7.01 -0.99 -13.27
N ASN A 335 -6.34 -0.17 -14.08
CA ASN A 335 -6.11 -0.42 -15.50
C ASN A 335 -4.93 -1.39 -15.74
N GLN A 336 -4.35 -1.97 -14.69
CA GLN A 336 -3.24 -2.92 -14.77
C GLN A 336 -3.56 -4.25 -14.08
N PRO A 337 -2.92 -5.37 -14.49
CA PRO A 337 -3.12 -6.68 -13.86
C PRO A 337 -2.40 -6.85 -12.51
N VAL A 338 -2.26 -5.78 -11.71
CA VAL A 338 -1.57 -5.78 -10.41
C VAL A 338 -2.15 -6.86 -9.49
N TYR A 339 -3.47 -6.82 -9.29
CA TYR A 339 -4.16 -7.74 -8.39
C TYR A 339 -4.31 -9.14 -8.97
N ARG A 340 -4.26 -9.31 -10.30
CA ARG A 340 -4.14 -10.65 -10.92
C ARG A 340 -2.85 -11.33 -10.48
N ASN A 341 -1.74 -10.58 -10.52
CA ASN A 341 -0.43 -11.06 -10.12
C ASN A 341 -0.38 -11.26 -8.60
N LEU A 342 -0.88 -10.30 -7.82
CA LEU A 342 -0.81 -10.39 -6.36
C LEU A 342 -1.63 -11.57 -5.80
N LEU A 343 -2.78 -11.87 -6.42
CA LEU A 343 -3.71 -12.92 -5.98
C LEU A 343 -3.49 -14.25 -6.71
N TRP A 344 -2.31 -14.49 -7.28
CA TRP A 344 -2.06 -15.65 -8.13
C TRP A 344 -2.34 -16.99 -7.43
N GLU A 345 -1.95 -17.15 -6.15
CA GLU A 345 -2.21 -18.37 -5.38
C GLU A 345 -3.70 -18.58 -5.13
N PHE A 346 -4.40 -17.52 -4.74
CA PHE A 346 -5.85 -17.56 -4.55
C PHE A 346 -6.56 -17.96 -5.85
N ARG A 347 -6.17 -17.36 -6.98
CA ARG A 347 -6.75 -17.66 -8.30
C ARG A 347 -6.44 -19.08 -8.75
N LYS A 348 -5.23 -19.59 -8.48
CA LYS A 348 -4.86 -20.98 -8.76
C LYS A 348 -5.74 -21.98 -8.01
N LYS A 349 -6.06 -21.70 -6.74
CA LYS A 349 -6.95 -22.53 -5.91
C LYS A 349 -8.43 -22.37 -6.24
N ASN A 350 -8.80 -21.26 -6.88
CA ASN A 350 -10.17 -20.89 -7.21
C ASN A 350 -10.32 -20.58 -8.70
N PRO A 351 -10.23 -21.57 -9.61
CA PRO A 351 -10.13 -21.34 -11.06
C PRO A 351 -11.35 -20.66 -11.69
N ARG A 352 -12.49 -20.60 -10.98
CA ARG A 352 -13.73 -19.93 -11.42
C ARG A 352 -13.94 -18.55 -10.77
N THR A 353 -12.96 -18.05 -10.01
CA THR A 353 -13.09 -16.75 -9.35
C THR A 353 -13.05 -15.61 -10.35
N ARG A 354 -13.81 -14.54 -10.10
CA ARG A 354 -13.72 -13.27 -10.84
C ARG A 354 -12.57 -12.38 -10.32
N VAL A 355 -11.99 -12.72 -9.16
CA VAL A 355 -10.96 -11.92 -8.50
C VAL A 355 -9.69 -11.84 -9.35
N GLY A 356 -9.24 -10.61 -9.58
CA GLY A 356 -8.09 -10.28 -10.42
C GLY A 356 -8.33 -10.43 -11.92
N ASP A 357 -9.53 -10.80 -12.37
CA ASP A 357 -9.86 -10.85 -13.80
C ASP A 357 -10.17 -9.46 -14.37
N PRO A 358 -10.00 -9.26 -15.70
CA PRO A 358 -10.24 -7.97 -16.32
C PRO A 358 -11.74 -7.66 -16.43
N PRO A 359 -12.11 -6.39 -16.72
CA PRO A 359 -13.45 -6.01 -17.13
C PRO A 359 -13.98 -6.82 -18.34
N PRO A 360 -15.30 -6.92 -18.56
CA PRO A 360 -16.36 -6.23 -17.82
C PRO A 360 -16.74 -6.87 -16.48
N ASP A 361 -16.62 -8.20 -16.37
CA ASP A 361 -17.20 -8.98 -15.26
C ASP A 361 -16.20 -9.26 -14.13
N GLY A 362 -14.90 -9.11 -14.40
CA GLY A 362 -13.84 -9.35 -13.43
C GLY A 362 -13.77 -8.31 -12.31
N LEU A 363 -13.31 -8.76 -11.15
CA LEU A 363 -12.98 -7.93 -10.00
C LEU A 363 -11.49 -7.59 -10.06
N THR A 364 -11.17 -6.65 -10.93
CA THR A 364 -9.79 -6.23 -11.22
C THR A 364 -9.07 -5.61 -10.02
N GLY A 365 -9.82 -5.08 -9.05
CA GLY A 365 -9.33 -4.17 -8.03
C GLY A 365 -9.45 -2.72 -8.46
N PHE A 366 -9.07 -1.80 -7.57
CA PHE A 366 -9.25 -0.37 -7.74
C PHE A 366 -7.92 0.39 -7.80
N ASN A 367 -7.97 1.61 -8.32
CA ASN A 367 -6.88 2.57 -8.21
C ASN A 367 -7.29 3.75 -7.31
N SER A 368 -6.42 4.16 -6.38
CA SER A 368 -6.72 5.20 -5.38
C SER A 368 -6.45 6.64 -5.82
N GLY A 369 -6.04 6.88 -7.07
CA GLY A 369 -5.76 8.25 -7.54
C GLY A 369 -6.98 9.16 -7.62
N VAL A 370 -8.19 8.60 -7.72
CA VAL A 370 -9.46 9.34 -7.64
C VAL A 370 -10.45 8.53 -6.79
N VAL A 371 -10.81 9.05 -5.62
CA VAL A 371 -11.73 8.39 -4.68
C VAL A 371 -12.84 9.34 -4.26
N LEU A 372 -14.09 8.93 -4.45
CA LEU A 372 -15.27 9.63 -3.95
C LEU A 372 -15.68 8.99 -2.63
N LEU A 373 -15.79 9.77 -1.57
CA LEU A 373 -16.19 9.28 -0.24
C LEU A 373 -17.45 10.01 0.23
N ASP A 374 -18.53 9.27 0.40
CA ASP A 374 -19.72 9.73 1.12
C ASP A 374 -19.48 9.43 2.61
N LEU A 375 -18.93 10.42 3.30
CA LEU A 375 -18.53 10.31 4.70
C LEU A 375 -19.72 10.05 5.62
N ASP A 376 -20.91 10.56 5.30
CA ASP A 376 -22.11 10.29 6.08
C ASP A 376 -22.56 8.83 5.94
N LYS A 377 -22.53 8.28 4.72
CA LYS A 377 -22.79 6.83 4.54
C LYS A 377 -21.73 5.98 5.23
N LEU A 378 -20.44 6.34 5.14
CA LEU A 378 -19.36 5.61 5.81
C LEU A 378 -19.52 5.62 7.34
N ARG A 379 -19.86 6.76 7.94
CA ARG A 379 -20.16 6.87 9.39
C ARG A 379 -21.26 5.92 9.84
N ASN A 380 -22.25 5.67 8.98
CA ASN A 380 -23.43 4.86 9.31
C ASN A 380 -23.36 3.41 8.80
N SER A 381 -22.35 3.06 7.98
CA SER A 381 -22.24 1.74 7.37
C SER A 381 -21.68 0.73 8.36
N SER A 382 -22.53 -0.16 8.89
CA SER A 382 -22.09 -1.24 9.77
C SER A 382 -21.10 -2.18 9.07
N ARG A 383 -21.30 -2.44 7.78
CA ARG A 383 -20.43 -3.30 6.96
C ARG A 383 -19.04 -2.71 6.79
N TYR A 384 -18.95 -1.45 6.39
CA TYR A 384 -17.66 -0.75 6.28
C TYR A 384 -16.92 -0.73 7.62
N ASN A 385 -17.62 -0.33 8.69
CA ASN A 385 -17.02 -0.22 10.03
C ASN A 385 -16.63 -1.58 10.61
N SER A 386 -17.35 -2.67 10.28
CA SER A 386 -16.99 -4.02 10.73
C SER A 386 -15.64 -4.48 10.17
N TYR A 387 -15.24 -4.00 8.99
CA TYR A 387 -14.02 -4.40 8.30
C TYR A 387 -12.74 -3.93 9.01
N PHE A 388 -12.84 -2.93 9.88
CA PHE A 388 -11.75 -2.49 10.77
C PHE A 388 -11.49 -3.45 11.94
N THR A 389 -12.36 -4.44 12.16
CA THR A 389 -12.19 -5.43 13.21
C THR A 389 -11.06 -6.39 12.84
N VAL A 390 -10.06 -6.54 13.73
CA VAL A 390 -8.87 -7.37 13.51
C VAL A 390 -9.21 -8.76 13.00
N ASN A 391 -10.14 -9.46 13.64
CA ASN A 391 -10.51 -10.83 13.24
C ASN A 391 -11.16 -10.89 11.86
N VAL A 392 -11.95 -9.87 11.50
CA VAL A 392 -12.61 -9.78 10.18
C VAL A 392 -11.55 -9.58 9.11
N LEU A 393 -10.72 -8.53 9.24
CA LEU A 393 -9.68 -8.23 8.26
C LEU A 393 -8.67 -9.37 8.13
N LEU A 394 -8.21 -9.94 9.25
CA LEU A 394 -7.28 -11.07 9.25
C LEU A 394 -7.88 -12.29 8.54
N SER A 395 -9.16 -12.58 8.73
CA SER A 395 -9.82 -13.69 8.02
C SER A 395 -9.84 -13.50 6.51
N ILE A 396 -10.03 -12.25 6.07
CA ILE A 396 -10.12 -11.87 4.65
C ILE A 396 -8.72 -11.89 4.01
N VAL A 397 -7.72 -11.32 4.68
CA VAL A 397 -6.30 -11.41 4.28
C VAL A 397 -5.88 -12.88 4.11
N ASN A 398 -6.23 -13.74 5.07
CA ASN A 398 -5.92 -15.17 5.00
C ASN A 398 -6.68 -15.88 3.87
N LYS A 399 -7.97 -15.56 3.66
CA LYS A 399 -8.80 -16.11 2.58
C LYS A 399 -8.18 -15.83 1.21
N TYR A 400 -7.75 -14.60 0.97
CA TYR A 400 -7.14 -14.19 -0.29
C TYR A 400 -5.63 -14.43 -0.37
N GLN A 401 -5.00 -14.89 0.72
CA GLN A 401 -3.54 -15.01 0.84
C GLN A 401 -2.82 -13.73 0.41
N PHE A 402 -3.37 -12.60 0.83
CA PHE A 402 -3.01 -11.30 0.33
C PHE A 402 -1.84 -10.68 1.10
N GLU A 403 -0.92 -10.03 0.38
CA GLU A 403 0.17 -9.27 0.97
C GLU A 403 0.26 -7.90 0.26
N GLY A 404 -0.28 -6.87 0.90
CA GLY A 404 -0.42 -5.53 0.35
C GLY A 404 0.87 -4.72 0.31
N HIS A 405 0.94 -3.79 -0.63
CA HIS A 405 2.05 -2.86 -0.83
C HIS A 405 1.61 -1.47 -1.31
N LEU A 406 0.30 -1.16 -1.41
CA LEU A 406 -0.23 0.08 -2.00
C LEU A 406 -1.21 0.83 -1.08
N GLY A 407 -1.19 0.54 0.23
CA GLY A 407 -1.93 1.33 1.22
C GLY A 407 -3.45 1.19 1.12
N ASP A 408 -4.14 2.32 1.06
CA ASP A 408 -5.59 2.39 0.90
C ASP A 408 -6.13 1.69 -0.35
N GLN A 409 -5.37 1.69 -1.45
CA GLN A 409 -5.74 0.99 -2.68
C GLN A 409 -5.97 -0.50 -2.43
N ASP A 410 -5.11 -1.12 -1.63
CA ASP A 410 -5.20 -2.53 -1.27
C ASP A 410 -6.35 -2.80 -0.31
N PHE A 411 -6.56 -1.90 0.66
CA PHE A 411 -7.67 -1.99 1.59
C PHE A 411 -9.01 -1.98 0.84
N PHE A 412 -9.22 -0.99 -0.03
CA PHE A 412 -10.47 -0.86 -0.80
C PHE A 412 -10.63 -2.01 -1.80
N THR A 413 -9.54 -2.45 -2.43
CA THR A 413 -9.59 -3.59 -3.35
C THR A 413 -10.02 -4.88 -2.64
N LEU A 414 -9.42 -5.22 -1.50
CA LEU A 414 -9.84 -6.40 -0.73
C LEU A 414 -11.28 -6.26 -0.21
N LEU A 415 -11.65 -5.07 0.30
CA LEU A 415 -13.00 -4.79 0.75
C LEU A 415 -14.02 -5.03 -0.37
N SER A 416 -13.67 -4.64 -1.60
CA SER A 416 -14.53 -4.81 -2.78
C SER A 416 -14.76 -6.26 -3.16
N PHE A 417 -13.86 -7.18 -2.80
CA PHE A 417 -14.07 -8.61 -3.10
C PHE A 417 -15.07 -9.28 -2.16
N GLU A 418 -15.33 -8.66 -1.00
CA GLU A 418 -16.31 -9.15 -0.02
C GLU A 418 -17.63 -8.38 -0.10
N TYR A 419 -17.57 -7.07 -0.40
CA TYR A 419 -18.69 -6.15 -0.30
C TYR A 419 -18.76 -5.20 -1.51
N GLU A 420 -18.97 -5.76 -2.70
CA GLU A 420 -19.09 -5.02 -3.96
C GLU A 420 -20.14 -3.89 -3.88
N GLU A 421 -21.23 -4.10 -3.12
CA GLU A 421 -22.33 -3.14 -2.96
C GLU A 421 -21.94 -1.83 -2.27
N LEU A 422 -20.79 -1.78 -1.58
CA LEU A 422 -20.27 -0.54 -1.00
C LEU A 422 -19.69 0.42 -2.06
N PHE A 423 -19.45 -0.08 -3.28
CA PHE A 423 -18.69 0.62 -4.29
C PHE A 423 -19.52 1.04 -5.49
N TYR A 424 -19.41 2.30 -5.86
CA TYR A 424 -19.78 2.82 -7.16
C TYR A 424 -18.57 2.77 -8.09
N ILE A 425 -18.66 2.01 -9.19
CA ILE A 425 -17.56 1.89 -10.15
C ILE A 425 -17.55 3.14 -11.04
N LEU A 426 -16.52 3.97 -10.92
CA LEU A 426 -16.36 5.14 -11.78
C LEU A 426 -16.07 4.70 -13.23
N PRO A 427 -16.63 5.39 -14.24
CA PRO A 427 -16.18 5.27 -15.62
C PRO A 427 -14.66 5.50 -15.70
N CYS A 428 -13.95 4.67 -16.48
CA CYS A 428 -12.48 4.71 -16.53
C CYS A 428 -11.91 6.07 -16.97
N GLY A 429 -12.69 6.89 -17.69
CA GLY A 429 -12.31 8.24 -18.08
C GLY A 429 -12.13 9.22 -16.92
N TRP A 430 -12.72 8.95 -15.74
CA TRP A 430 -12.53 9.74 -14.52
C TRP A 430 -11.24 9.42 -13.78
N ASN A 431 -10.50 8.39 -14.18
CA ASN A 431 -9.17 8.07 -13.68
C ASN A 431 -8.42 7.26 -14.74
N ARG A 432 -8.02 7.92 -15.83
CA ARG A 432 -7.31 7.27 -16.93
C ARG A 432 -5.84 7.10 -16.56
N GLN A 433 -5.50 5.94 -16.01
CA GLN A 433 -4.16 5.57 -15.57
C GLN A 433 -3.20 5.35 -16.74
N LEU A 434 -2.04 5.99 -16.72
CA LEU A 434 -1.06 5.94 -17.82
C LEU A 434 0.07 4.92 -17.60
N CYS A 435 0.23 4.40 -16.38
CA CYS A 435 1.25 3.40 -16.08
C CYS A 435 1.12 2.14 -16.96
N THR A 436 2.26 1.72 -17.52
CA THR A 436 2.39 0.45 -18.23
C THR A 436 3.44 -0.49 -17.62
N TRP A 437 3.85 -0.26 -16.37
CA TRP A 437 4.87 -1.08 -15.69
C TRP A 437 4.58 -2.59 -15.73
N TRP A 438 3.30 -2.98 -15.56
CA TRP A 438 2.87 -4.38 -15.62
C TRP A 438 2.68 -4.93 -17.04
N ARG A 439 3.01 -4.15 -18.08
CA ARG A 439 3.00 -4.61 -19.47
C ARG A 439 4.28 -5.40 -19.78
N ARG A 440 4.45 -6.52 -19.07
CA ARG A 440 5.58 -7.45 -19.21
C ARG A 440 5.25 -8.57 -20.18
N ASP A 441 6.27 -9.27 -20.68
CA ASP A 441 6.11 -10.36 -21.65
C ASP A 441 5.15 -11.49 -21.18
N ASP A 442 5.14 -11.78 -19.88
CA ASP A 442 4.26 -12.79 -19.27
C ASP A 442 2.78 -12.37 -19.20
N LEU A 443 2.51 -11.05 -19.25
CA LEU A 443 1.17 -10.47 -19.12
C LEU A 443 0.71 -9.73 -20.37
N ILE A 444 1.55 -9.61 -21.41
CA ILE A 444 1.28 -8.81 -22.60
C ILE A 444 -0.02 -9.21 -23.29
N LYS A 445 -0.32 -10.52 -23.31
CA LYS A 445 -1.52 -11.08 -23.95
C LYS A 445 -2.83 -10.66 -23.27
N ILE A 446 -2.77 -10.31 -21.99
CA ILE A 446 -3.96 -9.93 -21.21
C ILE A 446 -3.96 -8.45 -20.85
N PHE A 447 -2.82 -7.76 -20.88
CA PHE A 447 -2.68 -6.37 -20.43
C PHE A 447 -3.71 -5.43 -21.07
N ASP A 448 -3.94 -5.55 -22.37
CA ASP A 448 -4.87 -4.68 -23.09
C ASP A 448 -6.32 -4.83 -22.61
N ALA A 449 -6.70 -5.99 -22.07
CA ALA A 449 -8.02 -6.19 -21.48
C ALA A 449 -8.22 -5.41 -20.16
N TYR A 450 -7.14 -5.11 -19.44
CA TYR A 450 -7.15 -4.27 -18.26
C TYR A 450 -7.02 -2.79 -18.64
N PHE A 451 -6.14 -2.48 -19.57
CA PHE A 451 -5.71 -1.10 -19.86
C PHE A 451 -6.68 -0.34 -20.78
N LYS A 452 -7.57 -1.04 -21.48
CA LYS A 452 -8.53 -0.43 -22.40
C LYS A 452 -9.52 0.47 -21.65
N CYS A 453 -9.54 1.74 -22.04
CA CYS A 453 -10.57 2.69 -21.65
C CYS A 453 -11.08 3.38 -22.92
N ILE A 454 -12.37 3.20 -23.22
CA ILE A 454 -13.03 3.76 -24.42
C ILE A 454 -13.90 4.99 -24.10
N GLU A 455 -14.09 5.28 -22.81
CA GLU A 455 -14.85 6.44 -22.34
C GLU A 455 -14.10 7.74 -22.62
N PRO A 456 -14.80 8.87 -22.78
CA PRO A 456 -14.18 10.19 -22.81
C PRO A 456 -13.29 10.41 -21.57
N VAL A 457 -12.05 10.86 -21.79
CA VAL A 457 -11.12 11.09 -20.69
C VAL A 457 -11.38 12.44 -20.06
N HIS A 458 -11.63 12.44 -18.76
CA HIS A 458 -11.86 13.61 -17.92
C HIS A 458 -10.67 13.92 -17.04
N ILE A 459 -10.00 12.89 -16.52
CA ILE A 459 -8.81 12.99 -15.67
C ILE A 459 -7.76 12.01 -16.18
N TRP A 460 -6.59 12.54 -16.53
CA TRP A 460 -5.40 11.76 -16.82
C TRP A 460 -4.62 11.54 -15.54
N HIS A 461 -4.16 10.31 -15.30
CA HIS A 461 -3.41 9.95 -14.11
C HIS A 461 -2.02 9.45 -14.52
N GLY A 462 -1.00 10.25 -14.23
CA GLY A 462 0.41 9.99 -14.56
C GLY A 462 1.10 9.04 -13.59
N ASN A 463 0.42 8.00 -13.10
CA ASN A 463 0.96 7.08 -12.11
C ASN A 463 2.19 6.32 -12.62
N CYS A 464 3.04 5.90 -11.67
CA CYS A 464 4.28 5.08 -11.70
C CYS A 464 5.63 5.81 -11.58
#